data_AF-A0A2Z2PCS6-F1
#
_entry.id   AF-A0A2Z2PCS6-F1
#
_cell.length_a   1.000
_cell.length_b   1.000
_cell.length_c   1.000
_cell.angle_alpha   90.00
_cell.angle_beta   90.00
_cell.angle_gamma   90.00
#
_symmetry.space_group_name_H-M   'P 1'
#
loop_
_entity.id
_entity.type
_entity.pdbx_description
1 polymer ?
#
loop_
_entity_poly.entity_id
_entity_poly.type
_entity_poly.pdbx_seq_one_letter_code
_entity_poly.pdbx_strand_id
1 'polypeptide(L)'
;MSHSWIDLRGKPAGSVKNLIDHQKNLLKGTWSSEFQIPDTSEVVETSELYFLYGPSELLTNFNEQNGSLLMDEKATWGVSNVAPWQLELDFVTANHFTTYFALFKSNLFTAEDHEFVKHSRCAVEVRYPVVAVGSLP
;
A
#
# COMPACT_ATOMS: atom_id res chain seq x y z
N MET A 1 -0.71 -6.61 21.50
CA MET A 1 0.01 -5.88 20.44
C MET A 1 -0.78 -6.06 19.16
N SER A 2 -1.35 -4.97 18.64
CA SER A 2 -2.13 -4.98 17.40
C SER A 2 -1.14 -5.00 16.23
N HIS A 3 -0.90 -6.16 15.61
CA HIS A 3 0.01 -6.27 14.46
C HIS A 3 -0.73 -6.01 13.16
N SER A 4 -1.33 -4.82 13.02
CA SER A 4 -2.11 -4.46 11.83
C SER A 4 -1.24 -4.09 10.62
N TRP A 5 0.06 -3.82 10.80
CA TRP A 5 1.00 -3.43 9.73
C TRP A 5 2.47 -3.64 10.14
N ILE A 6 3.40 -3.54 9.19
CA ILE A 6 4.86 -3.62 9.45
C ILE A 6 5.65 -2.44 8.86
N ASP A 7 6.62 -1.93 9.62
CA ASP A 7 7.58 -0.92 9.16
C ASP A 7 8.83 -1.56 8.56
N LEU A 8 9.11 -1.24 7.30
CA LEU A 8 10.22 -1.71 6.48
C LEU A 8 11.15 -0.58 6.03
N ARG A 9 10.96 0.65 6.52
CA ARG A 9 11.85 1.77 6.22
C ARG A 9 13.27 1.44 6.68
N GLY A 10 14.24 1.68 5.81
CA GLY A 10 15.66 1.35 6.05
C GLY A 10 16.01 -0.15 6.07
N LYS A 11 15.10 -1.06 5.69
CA LYS A 11 15.41 -2.49 5.56
C LYS A 11 16.13 -2.78 4.24
N PRO A 12 17.08 -3.74 4.22
CA PRO A 12 17.73 -4.15 2.99
C PRO A 12 16.73 -4.81 2.02
N ALA A 13 16.79 -4.47 0.74
CA ALA A 13 15.83 -4.94 -0.27
C ALA A 13 15.64 -6.48 -0.30
N GLY A 14 16.71 -7.24 -0.04
CA GLY A 14 16.67 -8.71 -0.02
C GLY A 14 15.78 -9.34 1.07
N SER A 15 15.44 -8.62 2.14
CA SER A 15 14.56 -9.13 3.21
C SER A 15 13.11 -8.64 3.08
N VAL A 16 12.87 -7.59 2.30
CA VAL A 16 11.56 -6.90 2.19
C VAL A 16 10.46 -7.86 1.73
N LYS A 17 10.71 -8.67 0.69
CA LYS A 17 9.70 -9.61 0.15
C LYS A 17 9.18 -10.58 1.22
N ASN A 18 10.10 -11.25 1.92
CA ASN A 18 9.73 -12.26 2.92
C ASN A 18 8.96 -11.64 4.09
N LEU A 19 9.30 -10.42 4.48
CA LEU A 19 8.62 -9.70 5.56
C LEU A 19 7.19 -9.29 5.15
N ILE A 20 7.00 -8.82 3.90
CA ILE A 20 5.67 -8.48 3.38
C ILE A 20 4.81 -9.74 3.25
N ASP A 21 5.36 -10.82 2.69
CA ASP A 21 4.64 -12.10 2.56
C ASP A 21 4.23 -12.64 3.94
N HIS A 22 5.10 -12.55 4.93
CA HIS A 22 4.81 -12.93 6.30
C HIS A 22 3.69 -12.07 6.91
N GLN A 23 3.80 -10.74 6.80
CA GLN A 23 2.80 -9.82 7.34
C GLN A 23 1.43 -10.02 6.67
N LYS A 24 1.40 -10.21 5.34
CA LYS A 24 0.18 -10.52 4.59
C LYS A 24 -0.52 -11.76 5.15
N ASN A 25 0.24 -12.84 5.39
CA ASN A 25 -0.31 -14.09 5.92
C ASN A 25 -0.81 -13.95 7.37
N LEU A 26 -0.12 -13.16 8.20
CA LEU A 26 -0.57 -12.84 9.56
C LEU A 26 -1.90 -12.07 9.52
N LEU A 27 -2.00 -11.06 8.66
CA LEU A 27 -3.24 -10.28 8.51
C LEU A 27 -4.38 -11.14 7.97
N LYS A 28 -4.13 -11.99 6.97
CA LYS A 28 -5.13 -12.95 6.47
C LYS A 28 -5.63 -13.89 7.57
N GLY A 29 -4.74 -14.37 8.44
CA GLY A 29 -5.13 -15.20 9.60
C GLY A 29 -5.93 -14.43 10.66
N THR A 30 -5.75 -13.12 10.74
CA THR A 30 -6.38 -12.25 11.75
C THR A 30 -7.70 -11.66 11.29
N TRP A 31 -7.77 -11.21 10.04
CA TRP A 31 -8.92 -10.52 9.44
C TRP A 31 -9.82 -11.47 8.62
N SER A 32 -9.46 -12.75 8.50
CA SER A 32 -10.03 -13.70 7.55
C SER A 32 -9.62 -13.42 6.09
N SER A 33 -10.12 -14.22 5.15
CA SER A 33 -9.85 -14.07 3.72
C SER A 33 -10.40 -12.78 3.12
N GLU A 34 -11.37 -12.16 3.78
CA GLU A 34 -12.06 -10.94 3.38
C GLU A 34 -12.17 -10.01 4.57
N PHE A 35 -11.99 -8.71 4.33
CA PHE A 35 -12.06 -7.68 5.36
C PHE A 35 -12.82 -6.46 4.83
N GLN A 36 -13.82 -6.01 5.57
CA GLN A 36 -14.50 -4.75 5.24
C GLN A 36 -13.65 -3.58 5.75
N ILE A 37 -13.29 -2.66 4.85
CA ILE A 37 -12.57 -1.44 5.23
C ILE A 37 -13.47 -0.63 6.17
N PRO A 38 -12.97 -0.23 7.36
CA PRO A 38 -13.76 0.50 8.35
C PRO A 38 -14.44 1.72 7.73
N ASP A 39 -15.68 1.96 8.14
CA ASP A 39 -16.48 3.12 7.72
C ASP A 39 -16.81 3.17 6.21
N THR A 40 -16.59 2.07 5.49
CA THR A 40 -16.97 1.92 4.07
C THR A 40 -17.76 0.64 3.84
N SER A 41 -18.43 0.51 2.69
CA SER A 41 -19.00 -0.76 2.23
C SER A 41 -18.02 -1.64 1.47
N GLU A 42 -16.75 -1.22 1.34
CA GLU A 42 -15.76 -1.91 0.53
C GLU A 42 -15.21 -3.13 1.27
N VAL A 43 -15.17 -4.26 0.58
CA VAL A 43 -14.54 -5.49 1.07
C VAL A 43 -13.28 -5.76 0.25
N VAL A 44 -12.17 -6.01 0.96
CA VAL A 44 -10.90 -6.39 0.34
C VAL A 44 -10.62 -7.86 0.55
N GLU A 45 -10.14 -8.52 -0.50
CA GLU A 45 -9.60 -9.87 -0.38
C GLU A 45 -8.15 -9.81 0.13
N THR A 46 -7.84 -10.56 1.20
CA THR A 46 -6.51 -10.58 1.82
C THR A 46 -5.52 -11.50 1.07
N SER A 47 -5.71 -11.67 -0.24
CA SER A 47 -4.96 -12.56 -1.12
C SER A 47 -3.83 -11.84 -1.86
N GLU A 48 -4.13 -10.64 -2.37
CA GLU A 48 -3.28 -9.88 -3.28
C GLU A 48 -2.98 -8.47 -2.78
N LEU A 49 -1.86 -7.91 -3.22
CA LEU A 49 -1.41 -6.57 -2.84
C LEU A 49 -1.26 -5.65 -4.05
N TYR A 50 -1.54 -4.36 -3.83
CA TYR A 50 -1.03 -3.25 -4.62
C TYR A 50 0.08 -2.53 -3.84
N PHE A 51 0.91 -1.80 -4.57
CA PHE A 51 1.92 -0.92 -4.04
C PHE A 51 1.64 0.52 -4.47
N LEU A 52 1.44 1.39 -3.49
CA LEU A 52 1.39 2.84 -3.68
C LEU A 52 2.81 3.39 -3.60
N TYR A 53 3.24 4.11 -4.62
CA TYR A 53 4.56 4.73 -4.69
C TYR A 53 4.46 6.26 -4.67
N GLY A 54 5.41 6.91 -4.02
CA GLY A 54 5.49 8.36 -4.02
C GLY A 54 6.66 8.91 -3.21
N PRO A 55 6.75 10.24 -3.10
CA PRO A 55 7.77 10.89 -2.29
C PRO A 55 7.41 10.78 -0.80
N SER A 56 8.30 11.20 0.10
CA SER A 56 8.15 11.02 1.55
C SER A 56 6.92 11.75 2.14
N GLU A 57 6.40 12.75 1.44
CA GLU A 57 5.20 13.52 1.76
C GLU A 57 3.96 12.64 1.85
N LEU A 58 3.95 11.45 1.21
CA LEU A 58 2.90 10.45 1.39
C LEU A 58 2.69 10.08 2.87
N LEU A 59 3.76 10.10 3.67
CA LEU A 59 3.71 9.75 5.09
C LEU A 59 2.85 10.73 5.90
N THR A 60 2.57 11.94 5.40
CA THR A 60 1.71 12.90 6.10
C THR A 60 0.27 12.40 6.25
N ASN A 61 -0.17 11.52 5.34
CA ASN A 61 -1.49 10.89 5.37
C ASN A 61 -1.50 9.52 6.08
N PHE A 62 -0.34 9.04 6.53
CA PHE A 62 -0.23 7.75 7.20
C PHE A 62 -0.31 7.90 8.73
N ASN A 63 -1.25 7.21 9.35
CA ASN A 63 -1.37 7.12 10.79
C ASN A 63 -0.65 5.86 11.29
N GLU A 64 0.55 6.06 11.85
CA GLU A 64 1.38 4.96 12.39
C GLU A 64 0.71 4.23 13.58
N GLN A 65 -0.16 4.89 14.34
CA GLN A 65 -0.77 4.29 15.54
C GLN A 65 -1.74 3.16 15.18
N ASN A 66 -2.47 3.29 14.08
CA ASN A 66 -3.47 2.32 13.66
C ASN A 66 -3.14 1.63 12.33
N GLY A 67 -2.11 2.08 11.61
CA GLY A 67 -1.73 1.51 10.32
C GLY A 67 -2.70 1.85 9.21
N SER A 68 -3.31 3.03 9.25
CA SER A 68 -4.24 3.48 8.22
C SER A 68 -3.65 4.63 7.39
N LEU A 69 -3.84 4.54 6.08
CA LEU A 69 -3.56 5.62 5.15
C LEU A 69 -4.86 6.38 4.88
N LEU A 70 -4.87 7.68 5.16
CA LEU A 70 -5.98 8.56 4.80
C LEU A 70 -5.95 8.80 3.30
N MET A 71 -7.02 8.38 2.62
CA MET A 71 -7.21 8.58 1.19
C MET A 71 -8.42 9.46 0.99
N ASP A 72 -8.25 10.61 0.36
CA ASP A 72 -9.34 11.55 0.08
C ASP A 72 -9.76 11.54 -1.40
N GLU A 73 -10.90 12.19 -1.68
CA GLU A 73 -11.51 12.24 -3.01
C GLU A 73 -10.74 13.05 -4.06
N LYS A 74 -9.81 13.90 -3.62
CA LYS A 74 -8.99 14.78 -4.47
C LYS A 74 -7.59 14.21 -4.66
N ALA A 75 -7.19 13.26 -3.82
CA ALA A 75 -5.88 12.68 -3.81
C ALA A 75 -5.71 11.71 -4.98
N THR A 76 -4.85 12.12 -5.90
CA THR A 76 -4.36 11.26 -6.96
C THR A 76 -3.23 10.39 -6.43
N TRP A 77 -3.46 9.09 -6.41
CA TRP A 77 -2.47 8.10 -5.97
C TRP A 77 -2.01 7.22 -7.12
N GLY A 78 -0.69 7.02 -7.22
CA GLY A 78 -0.07 6.08 -8.16
C GLY A 78 0.03 4.68 -7.54
N VAL A 79 -0.84 3.74 -7.91
CA VAL A 79 -0.78 2.34 -7.44
C VAL A 79 -0.37 1.37 -8.54
N SER A 80 0.39 0.33 -8.16
CA SER A 80 0.89 -0.67 -9.11
C SER A 80 0.81 -2.09 -8.54
N ASN A 81 0.66 -3.06 -9.43
CA ASN A 81 0.87 -4.47 -9.13
C ASN A 81 2.35 -4.84 -9.00
N VAL A 82 3.26 -3.99 -9.51
CA VAL A 82 4.69 -4.25 -9.52
C VAL A 82 5.24 -3.99 -8.11
N ALA A 83 5.85 -5.00 -7.51
CA ALA A 83 6.42 -4.89 -6.17
C ALA A 83 7.74 -4.09 -6.16
N PRO A 84 8.16 -3.53 -5.01
CA PRO A 84 9.33 -2.67 -4.92
C PRO A 84 10.63 -3.34 -5.38
N TRP A 85 10.77 -4.64 -5.15
CA TRP A 85 11.93 -5.44 -5.57
C TRP A 85 11.91 -5.87 -7.04
N GLN A 86 10.86 -5.52 -7.77
CA GLN A 86 10.71 -5.77 -9.21
C GLN A 86 10.82 -4.49 -10.03
N LEU A 87 10.92 -3.33 -9.38
CA LEU A 87 11.09 -2.05 -10.06
C LEU A 87 12.47 -1.98 -10.72
N GLU A 88 12.52 -1.40 -11.92
CA GLU A 88 13.79 -1.04 -12.54
C GLU A 88 14.49 0.05 -11.74
N LEU A 89 15.83 0.03 -11.71
CA LEU A 89 16.61 0.97 -10.91
C LEU A 89 16.29 2.43 -11.27
N ASP A 90 16.16 2.70 -12.56
CA ASP A 90 15.92 4.04 -13.11
C ASP A 90 14.49 4.52 -12.84
N PHE A 91 13.55 3.61 -12.55
CA PHE A 91 12.15 3.96 -12.29
C PHE A 91 12.01 4.85 -11.06
N VAL A 92 12.70 4.49 -9.97
CA VAL A 92 12.66 5.21 -8.70
C VAL A 92 13.21 6.63 -8.88
N THR A 93 14.36 6.73 -9.53
CA THR A 93 15.04 8.01 -9.79
C THR A 93 14.25 8.90 -10.76
N ALA A 94 13.70 8.33 -11.83
CA ALA A 94 12.94 9.07 -12.84
C ALA A 94 11.63 9.67 -12.29
N ASN A 95 11.02 9.02 -11.29
CA ASN A 95 9.76 9.48 -10.69
C ASN A 95 9.95 10.21 -9.35
N HIS A 96 11.19 10.32 -8.85
CA HIS A 96 11.50 10.88 -7.53
C HIS A 96 10.73 10.22 -6.37
N PHE A 97 10.48 8.91 -6.47
CA PHE A 97 9.81 8.17 -5.43
C PHE A 97 10.80 7.75 -4.35
N THR A 98 10.42 7.86 -3.09
CA THR A 98 11.26 7.50 -1.95
C THR A 98 10.56 6.57 -0.96
N THR A 99 9.25 6.41 -1.12
CA THR A 99 8.38 5.69 -0.19
C THR A 99 7.42 4.79 -0.93
N TYR A 100 7.07 3.66 -0.32
CA TYR A 100 5.99 2.81 -0.78
C TYR A 100 5.09 2.33 0.38
N PHE A 101 3.83 2.07 0.05
CA PHE A 101 2.88 1.37 0.92
C PHE A 101 2.41 0.10 0.23
N ALA A 102 2.42 -1.02 0.95
CA ALA A 102 1.76 -2.25 0.52
C ALA A 102 0.33 -2.25 1.07
N LEU A 103 -0.65 -2.40 0.17
CA LEU A 103 -2.08 -2.36 0.46
C LEU A 103 -2.75 -3.62 -0.10
N PHE A 104 -3.76 -4.16 0.56
CA PHE A 104 -4.62 -5.18 -0.09
C PHE A 104 -5.32 -4.58 -1.29
N LYS A 105 -5.59 -5.37 -2.34
CA LYS A 105 -6.34 -4.87 -3.49
C LYS A 105 -7.80 -4.60 -3.13
N SER A 106 -8.38 -3.55 -3.72
CA SER A 106 -9.80 -3.17 -3.58
C SER A 106 -10.32 -2.55 -4.86
N ASN A 107 -11.64 -2.41 -4.94
CA ASN A 107 -12.35 -1.67 -5.99
C ASN A 107 -12.29 -0.15 -5.78
N LEU A 108 -11.68 0.35 -4.70
CA LEU A 108 -11.44 1.78 -4.50
C LEU A 108 -10.40 2.34 -5.48
N PHE A 109 -9.63 1.46 -6.12
CA PHE A 109 -8.66 1.80 -7.16
C PHE A 109 -9.23 1.43 -8.53
N THR A 110 -9.45 2.42 -9.40
CA THR A 110 -9.79 2.17 -10.81
C THR A 110 -8.51 2.12 -11.61
N ALA A 111 -8.18 0.98 -12.21
CA ALA A 111 -7.02 0.89 -13.09
C ALA A 111 -7.29 1.63 -14.42
N GLU A 112 -6.33 2.43 -14.87
CA GLU A 112 -6.25 2.89 -16.25
C GLU A 112 -5.26 2.00 -17.01
N ASP A 113 -5.50 1.79 -18.31
CA ASP A 113 -4.63 0.97 -19.15
C ASP A 113 -3.20 1.55 -19.20
N HIS A 114 -2.23 0.64 -19.07
CA HIS A 114 -0.77 0.83 -19.06
C HIS A 114 -0.11 1.12 -17.69
N GLU A 115 0.30 0.00 -17.08
CA GLU A 115 1.44 -0.23 -16.17
C GLU A 115 1.46 0.42 -14.78
N PHE A 116 0.85 1.57 -14.58
CA PHE A 116 0.68 2.18 -13.27
C PHE A 116 -0.68 2.85 -13.25
N VAL A 117 -1.52 2.50 -12.28
CA VAL A 117 -2.75 3.24 -12.06
C VAL A 117 -2.33 4.62 -11.58
N LYS A 118 -2.23 5.59 -12.49
CA LYS A 118 -1.74 6.94 -12.19
C LYS A 118 -2.70 7.75 -11.33
N HIS A 119 -3.95 7.28 -11.18
CA HIS A 119 -4.99 7.99 -10.44
C HIS A 119 -5.92 7.01 -9.71
N SER A 120 -5.77 6.90 -8.39
CA SER A 120 -6.85 6.45 -7.52
C SER A 120 -7.94 7.52 -7.47
N ARG A 121 -9.17 7.21 -7.87
CA ARG A 121 -10.35 7.99 -7.50
C ARG A 121 -11.01 7.33 -6.31
N CYS A 122 -10.47 7.58 -5.12
CA CYS A 122 -11.23 7.23 -3.93
C CYS A 122 -12.49 8.10 -3.95
N ALA A 123 -13.68 7.54 -4.06
CA ALA A 123 -14.91 8.37 -4.18
C ALA A 123 -15.31 9.03 -2.84
N VAL A 124 -14.60 8.70 -1.75
CA VAL A 124 -14.89 9.06 -0.37
C VAL A 124 -13.59 9.15 0.44
N GLU A 125 -13.60 9.88 1.55
CA GLU A 125 -12.51 9.85 2.54
C GLU A 125 -12.48 8.48 3.24
N VAL A 126 -11.37 7.74 3.11
CA VAL A 126 -11.23 6.37 3.63
C VAL A 126 -9.96 6.22 4.45
N ARG A 127 -10.06 5.50 5.57
CA ARG A 127 -8.91 5.05 6.37
C ARG A 127 -8.48 3.66 5.89
N TYR A 128 -7.66 3.64 4.85
CA TYR A 128 -7.26 2.40 4.19
C TYR A 128 -6.24 1.61 5.02
N PRO A 129 -6.47 0.34 5.35
CA PRO A 129 -5.51 -0.45 6.12
C PRO A 129 -4.24 -0.74 5.32
N VAL A 130 -3.10 -0.43 5.91
CA VAL A 130 -1.77 -0.65 5.32
C VAL A 130 -1.22 -1.98 5.80
N VAL A 131 -0.65 -2.77 4.89
CA VAL A 131 0.06 -4.01 5.22
C VAL A 131 1.50 -3.69 5.61
N ALA A 132 2.19 -2.88 4.83
CA ALA A 132 3.57 -2.48 5.08
C ALA A 132 3.89 -1.07 4.59
N VAL A 133 4.85 -0.42 5.22
CA VAL A 133 5.45 0.85 4.77
C VAL A 133 6.94 0.64 4.58
N GLY A 134 7.52 1.12 3.48
CA GLY A 134 8.96 1.04 3.28
C GLY A 134 9.55 2.18 2.49
N SER A 135 10.88 2.22 2.45
CA SER A 135 11.65 3.20 1.70
C SER A 135 12.20 2.58 0.42
N LEU A 136 12.26 3.38 -0.64
CA LEU A 136 12.99 3.06 -1.85
C LEU A 136 14.42 3.64 -1.75
N PRO A 137 15.42 2.99 -2.39
CA PRO A 137 16.79 3.47 -2.42
C PRO A 137 16.97 4.79 -3.19
#